data_AF-A0A2A4N0D8-F1
#
_entry.id   AF-A0A2A4N0D8-F1
#
_cell.length_a   1.000
_cell.length_b   1.000
_cell.length_c   1.000
_cell.angle_alpha   90.00
_cell.angle_beta   90.00
_cell.angle_gamma   90.00
#
_symmetry.space_group_name_H-M   'P 1'
#
loop_
_entity.id
_entity.type
_entity.pdbx_description
1 polymer ?
#
loop_
_entity_poly.entity_id
_entity_poly.type
_entity_poly.pdbx_seq_one_letter_code
_entity_poly.pdbx_strand_id
1 'polypeptide(L)'
;MQWVPLFSTSENHYWLGNVNVVISDKKIGIDAGLPIMKPVGGVDYYQGDVVSVTGYMPFGMEMTGRTHSTSNYRYSFQGQEKDDEIKGAGNSINYKFRM
;
A
#
# COMPACT_ATOMS: atom_id res chain seq x y z
N MET A 1 20.52 25.36 -32.83
CA MET A 1 20.73 25.06 -31.40
C MET A 1 19.40 25.32 -30.71
N GLN A 2 18.61 24.26 -30.47
CA GLN A 2 17.22 24.38 -30.05
C GLN A 2 17.13 24.11 -28.54
N TRP A 3 16.58 25.07 -27.81
CA TRP A 3 16.33 24.99 -26.38
C TRP A 3 15.17 24.02 -26.12
N VAL A 4 15.41 22.98 -25.31
CA VAL A 4 14.37 22.08 -24.80
C VAL A 4 14.09 22.48 -23.35
N PRO A 5 12.87 22.90 -22.98
CA PRO A 5 12.57 23.20 -21.58
C PRO A 5 12.46 21.90 -20.78
N LEU A 6 13.19 21.83 -19.67
CA LEU A 6 13.09 20.74 -18.70
C LEU A 6 11.76 20.89 -17.95
N PHE A 7 10.77 20.05 -18.25
CA PHE A 7 9.58 19.93 -17.42
C PHE A 7 9.99 19.26 -16.10
N SER A 8 10.05 20.04 -15.02
CA SER A 8 10.11 19.49 -13.67
C SER A 8 8.72 18.98 -13.31
N THR A 9 8.49 17.68 -13.42
CA THR A 9 7.40 17.05 -12.69
C THR A 9 7.76 17.15 -11.21
N SER A 10 7.10 18.04 -10.47
CA SER A 10 7.27 18.11 -9.02
C SER A 10 6.69 16.82 -8.41
N GLU A 11 7.49 15.75 -8.41
CA GLU A 11 7.19 14.60 -7.57
C GLU A 11 7.37 15.07 -6.13
N ASN A 12 6.26 15.17 -5.40
CA ASN A 12 6.28 15.46 -3.97
C ASN A 12 6.98 14.30 -3.24
N HIS A 13 8.30 14.38 -3.12
CA HIS A 13 9.12 13.40 -2.42
C HIS A 13 9.01 13.67 -0.92
N TYR A 14 8.06 12.99 -0.28
CA TYR A 14 8.02 12.87 1.18
C TYR A 14 9.19 11.98 1.62
N TRP A 15 10.33 12.60 1.90
CA TRP A 15 11.59 11.96 2.30
C TRP A 15 11.51 11.06 3.55
N LEU A 16 10.39 11.09 4.28
CA LEU A 16 10.06 10.21 5.40
C LEU A 16 8.57 9.83 5.34
N GLY A 17 8.11 9.30 4.21
CA GLY A 17 6.72 8.88 4.04
C GLY A 17 6.35 7.72 4.97
N ASN A 18 5.35 7.91 5.83
CA ASN A 18 4.77 6.79 6.59
C ASN A 18 3.87 5.98 5.65
N VAL A 19 4.13 4.70 5.50
CA VAL A 19 3.33 3.80 4.66
C VAL A 19 2.89 2.61 5.50
N ASN A 20 1.59 2.29 5.46
CA ASN A 20 1.06 1.02 5.94
C ASN A 20 0.81 0.10 4.75
N VAL A 21 1.29 -1.14 4.85
CA VAL A 21 1.12 -2.17 3.82
C VAL A 21 0.56 -3.41 4.48
N VAL A 22 -0.44 -4.02 3.85
CA VAL A 22 -1.04 -5.28 4.26
C VAL A 22 -0.84 -6.29 3.15
N ILE A 23 -0.30 -7.45 3.51
CA ILE A 23 0.00 -8.54 2.60
C ILE A 23 -0.87 -9.73 3.00
N SER A 24 -1.50 -10.39 2.02
CA SER A 24 -2.28 -11.60 2.26
C SER A 24 -1.37 -12.80 2.45
N ASP A 25 -1.82 -13.76 3.25
CA ASP A 25 -1.27 -15.11 3.39
C ASP A 25 -1.58 -16.02 2.17
N LYS A 26 -2.32 -15.51 1.18
CA LYS A 26 -2.64 -16.23 -0.05
C LYS A 26 -1.37 -16.68 -0.76
N LYS A 27 -1.23 -18.00 -0.92
CA LYS A 27 -0.09 -18.61 -1.58
C LYS A 27 -0.24 -18.52 -3.10
N ILE A 28 0.50 -17.61 -3.73
CA ILE A 28 0.60 -17.51 -5.19
C ILE A 28 1.95 -18.11 -5.61
N GLY A 29 1.93 -19.35 -6.06
CA GLY A 29 3.12 -20.02 -6.59
C GLY A 29 3.30 -19.70 -8.07
N ILE A 30 4.48 -19.20 -8.43
CA ILE A 30 4.87 -18.97 -9.83
C ILE A 30 5.81 -20.09 -10.27
N ASP A 31 5.47 -20.75 -11.36
CA ASP A 31 6.39 -21.56 -12.15
C ASP A 31 6.86 -20.70 -13.32
N ALA A 32 8.09 -20.22 -13.24
CA ALA A 32 8.72 -19.37 -14.25
C ALA A 32 9.71 -20.17 -15.11
N GLY A 33 9.71 -21.51 -15.02
CA GLY A 33 10.65 -22.36 -15.75
C GLY A 33 12.11 -22.10 -15.38
N LEU A 34 12.38 -21.54 -14.19
CA LEU A 34 13.74 -21.22 -13.77
C LEU A 34 14.56 -22.52 -13.62
N PRO A 35 15.87 -22.51 -13.92
CA PRO A 35 16.76 -23.67 -13.85
C PRO A 35 17.14 -24.00 -12.39
N ILE A 36 16.14 -24.16 -11.54
CA ILE A 36 16.22 -24.59 -10.15
C ILE A 36 15.64 -25.99 -10.11
N MET A 37 16.25 -26.92 -9.36
CA MET A 37 15.74 -28.29 -9.25
C MET A 37 14.40 -28.27 -8.51
N LYS A 38 13.34 -28.72 -9.17
CA LYS A 38 11.98 -28.84 -8.63
C LYS A 38 11.37 -30.17 -9.06
N PRO A 39 10.43 -30.72 -8.29
CA PRO A 39 9.57 -31.80 -8.78
C PRO A 39 8.77 -31.34 -10.01
N VAL A 40 8.36 -32.28 -10.88
CA VAL A 40 7.50 -31.98 -12.05
C VAL A 40 6.23 -31.26 -11.57
N GLY A 41 5.99 -30.05 -12.08
CA GLY A 41 4.89 -29.18 -11.65
C GLY A 41 5.14 -28.42 -10.34
N GLY A 42 6.39 -28.32 -9.90
CA GLY A 42 6.80 -27.57 -8.70
C GLY A 42 6.78 -26.05 -8.89
N VAL A 43 6.68 -25.33 -7.77
CA VAL A 43 6.71 -23.86 -7.71
C VAL A 43 8.13 -23.34 -7.57
N ASP A 44 8.49 -22.28 -8.31
CA ASP A 44 9.83 -21.66 -8.30
C ASP A 44 10.01 -20.76 -7.09
N TYR A 45 9.03 -19.89 -6.90
CA TYR A 45 8.97 -18.92 -5.82
C TYR A 45 7.52 -18.56 -5.52
N TYR A 46 7.31 -18.00 -4.34
CA TYR A 46 6.03 -17.46 -3.93
C TYR A 46 6.04 -15.94 -4.08
N GLN A 47 5.05 -15.43 -4.78
CA GLN A 47 4.83 -13.99 -4.89
C GLN A 47 3.85 -13.56 -3.80
N GLY A 48 4.20 -12.52 -3.04
CA GLY A 48 3.31 -11.91 -2.05
C GLY A 48 2.17 -11.15 -2.74
N ASP A 49 0.95 -11.30 -2.22
CA ASP A 49 -0.22 -10.58 -2.69
C ASP A 49 -0.47 -9.36 -1.78
N VAL A 50 -0.36 -8.15 -2.34
CA VAL A 50 -0.52 -6.90 -1.59
C VAL A 50 -2.00 -6.51 -1.59
N VAL A 51 -2.61 -6.50 -0.41
CA VAL A 51 -4.06 -6.26 -0.23
C VAL A 51 -4.36 -4.78 -0.08
N SER A 52 -3.53 -4.06 0.67
CA SER A 52 -3.70 -2.62 0.83
C SER A 52 -2.36 -1.91 1.05
N VAL A 53 -2.28 -0.70 0.53
CA VAL A 53 -1.17 0.23 0.67
C VAL A 53 -1.78 1.59 0.97
N THR A 54 -1.40 2.19 2.10
CA THR A 54 -1.88 3.52 2.51
C THR A 54 -0.69 4.38 2.89
N GLY A 55 -0.42 5.41 2.10
CA GLY A 55 0.53 6.47 2.45
C GLY A 55 -0.11 7.50 3.38
N TYR A 56 0.61 7.91 4.42
CA TYR A 56 0.17 8.93 5.37
C TYR A 56 1.05 10.18 5.29
N MET A 57 0.40 11.34 5.37
CA MET A 57 1.03 12.62 5.65
C MET A 57 1.42 12.72 7.14
N PRO A 58 2.29 13.68 7.52
CA PRO A 58 2.44 14.05 8.93
C PRO A 58 1.07 14.26 9.58
N PHE A 59 0.91 13.79 10.81
CA PHE A 59 -0.36 13.78 11.57
C PHE A 59 -1.42 12.75 11.13
N GLY A 60 -1.09 11.81 10.24
CA GLY A 60 -1.93 10.64 9.98
C GLY A 60 -3.05 10.85 8.98
N MET A 61 -3.05 11.96 8.22
CA MET A 61 -3.95 12.12 7.08
C MET A 61 -3.55 11.17 5.95
N GLU A 62 -4.53 10.49 5.36
CA GLU A 62 -4.32 9.65 4.19
C GLU A 62 -3.89 10.51 2.99
N MET A 63 -2.86 10.05 2.27
CA MET A 63 -2.34 10.79 1.13
C MET A 63 -3.04 10.39 -0.17
N THR A 64 -3.70 11.36 -0.78
CA THR A 64 -4.34 11.22 -2.08
C THR A 64 -3.36 10.71 -3.14
N GLY A 65 -3.74 9.68 -3.89
CA GLY A 65 -2.95 9.12 -4.98
C GLY A 65 -1.84 8.16 -4.56
N ARG A 66 -1.64 7.93 -3.25
CA ARG A 66 -0.74 6.88 -2.71
C ARG A 66 -1.48 5.88 -1.85
N THR A 67 -2.73 5.61 -2.22
CA THR A 67 -3.60 4.66 -1.56
C THR A 67 -4.21 3.67 -2.55
N HIS A 68 -4.09 2.40 -2.20
CA HIS A 68 -4.59 1.27 -2.99
C HIS A 68 -5.12 0.21 -2.04
N SER A 69 -6.33 -0.29 -2.27
CA SER A 69 -6.92 -1.34 -1.42
C SER A 69 -7.81 -2.23 -2.26
N THR A 70 -7.50 -3.53 -2.30
CA THR A 70 -8.29 -4.54 -3.02
C THR A 70 -9.56 -4.93 -2.25
N SER A 71 -9.50 -4.84 -0.92
CA SER A 71 -10.63 -5.02 0.01
C SER A 71 -10.68 -3.82 0.95
N ASN A 72 -11.85 -3.44 1.48
CA ASN A 72 -11.97 -2.38 2.48
C ASN A 72 -11.24 -2.81 3.77
N TYR A 73 -9.93 -2.60 3.83
CA TYR A 73 -9.12 -2.85 5.01
C TYR A 73 -9.58 -1.93 6.13
N ARG A 74 -9.76 -2.42 7.37
CA ARG A 74 -10.42 -1.64 8.44
C ARG A 74 -9.47 -0.82 9.30
N TYR A 75 -8.19 -1.17 9.33
CA TYR A 75 -7.22 -0.49 10.17
C TYR A 75 -6.45 0.57 9.38
N SER A 76 -6.01 1.61 10.07
CA SER A 76 -5.35 2.76 9.48
C SER A 76 -4.17 3.21 10.35
N PHE A 77 -3.92 4.51 10.45
CA PHE A 77 -2.80 5.09 11.18
C PHE A 77 -2.68 4.53 12.61
N GLN A 78 -1.47 4.10 12.98
CA GLN A 78 -1.14 3.47 14.28
C GLN A 78 -2.02 2.25 14.66
N GLY A 79 -2.54 1.52 13.67
CA GLY A 79 -3.32 0.30 13.90
C GLY A 79 -4.70 0.55 14.50
N GLN A 80 -5.18 1.80 14.46
CA GLN A 80 -6.54 2.13 14.88
C GLN A 80 -7.53 1.86 13.75
N GLU A 81 -8.78 1.53 14.10
CA GLU A 81 -9.84 1.28 13.14
C GLU A 81 -10.37 2.60 12.56
N LYS A 82 -10.60 2.61 11.24
CA LYS A 82 -11.19 3.76 10.54
C LYS A 82 -12.70 3.62 10.52
N ASP A 83 -13.40 4.67 10.93
CA ASP A 83 -14.87 4.74 10.93
C ASP A 83 -15.37 5.45 9.66
N ASP A 84 -15.00 4.91 8.51
CA ASP A 84 -15.32 5.48 7.20
C ASP A 84 -16.78 5.20 6.78
N GLU A 85 -17.45 4.23 7.43
CA GLU A 85 -18.82 3.81 7.12
C GLU A 85 -19.87 4.84 7.57
N ILE A 86 -19.60 5.57 8.65
CA ILE A 86 -20.52 6.59 9.18
C ILE A 86 -20.07 8.01 8.83
N LYS A 87 -18.76 8.29 8.79
CA LYS A 87 -18.24 9.68 8.70
C LYS A 87 -17.55 10.02 7.37
N GLY A 88 -17.48 9.06 6.44
CA GLY A 88 -16.81 9.21 5.15
C GLY A 88 -15.30 9.01 5.23
N ALA A 89 -14.68 8.69 4.08
CA ALA A 89 -13.28 8.28 3.99
C ALA A 89 -12.32 9.32 4.57
N GLY A 90 -11.51 8.90 5.55
CA GLY A 90 -10.42 9.72 6.11
C GLY A 90 -10.83 10.76 7.14
N ASN A 91 -12.11 10.81 7.54
CA ASN A 91 -12.62 11.81 8.48
C ASN A 91 -12.53 11.41 9.96
N SER A 92 -12.37 10.11 10.28
CA SER A 92 -12.26 9.70 11.68
C SER A 92 -11.49 8.41 11.88
N ILE A 93 -10.56 8.49 12.84
CA ILE A 93 -9.81 7.37 13.39
C ILE A 93 -10.30 7.18 14.81
N ASN A 94 -10.79 5.99 15.13
CA ASN A 94 -11.32 5.69 16.46
C ASN A 94 -10.17 5.35 17.42
N TYR A 95 -9.83 6.27 18.33
CA TYR A 95 -8.89 5.97 19.41
C TYR A 95 -9.65 5.51 20.65
N LYS A 96 -9.25 4.36 21.20
CA LYS A 96 -9.88 3.71 22.38
C LYS A 96 -10.12 4.63 23.59
N PHE A 97 -9.38 5.75 23.71
CA PHE A 97 -9.48 6.69 24.83
C PHE A 97 -9.90 8.12 24.44
N ARG A 98 -10.11 8.41 23.15
CA ARG A 98 -10.69 9.68 22.66
C ARG A 98 -11.32 9.47 21.29
N MET A 99 -12.60 9.81 21.16
CA MET A 99 -13.29 10.03 19.88
C MET A 99 -13.67 11.49 19.78
#